data_AF-A0A1F8TPR0-F1
#
_entry.id   AF-A0A1F8TPR0-F1
#
_cell.length_a   1.000
_cell.length_b   1.000
_cell.length_c   1.000
_cell.angle_alpha   90.00
_cell.angle_beta   90.00
_cell.angle_gamma   90.00
#
_symmetry.space_group_name_H-M   'P 1'
#
loop_
_entity.id
_entity.type
_entity.pdbx_description
1 polymer ?
#
loop_
_entity_poly.entity_id
_entity_poly.type
_entity_poly.pdbx_seq_one_letter_code
_entity_poly.pdbx_strand_id
1 'polypeptide(L)'
;MRWVKTSPFMGASVLTEYFKGPGATEYYTYGWRSIYNGFTGYSKVELIGATARVYLTGVCAPDRTDFTIANLLTLNLKQFPIVQFVKIFDENGATEFPDGAVDSIPLCLKP
;
A
#
# COMPACT_ATOMS: atom_id res chain seq x y z
N MET A 1 11.82 18.35 1.93
CA MET A 1 10.48 18.32 2.54
C MET A 1 9.47 17.99 1.46
N ARG A 2 8.55 17.04 1.71
CA ARG A 2 7.45 16.68 0.81
C ARG A 2 6.17 17.30 1.41
N TRP A 3 5.44 18.13 0.66
CA TRP A 3 4.25 18.86 1.13
C TRP A 3 3.00 18.33 0.44
N VAL A 4 1.92 18.14 1.18
CA VAL A 4 0.62 17.66 0.70
C VAL A 4 -0.48 18.55 1.28
N LYS A 5 -1.54 18.82 0.52
CA LYS A 5 -2.73 19.54 1.01
C LYS A 5 -3.36 18.75 2.16
N THR A 6 -3.62 19.42 3.27
CA THR A 6 -4.11 18.77 4.50
C THR A 6 -5.49 18.13 4.27
N SER A 7 -5.58 16.82 4.52
CA SER A 7 -6.84 16.09 4.62
C SER A 7 -6.76 15.09 5.79
N PRO A 8 -7.90 14.68 6.39
CA PRO A 8 -7.90 13.65 7.44
C PRO A 8 -7.46 12.27 6.92
N PHE A 9 -7.44 12.07 5.60
CA PHE A 9 -6.93 10.86 4.96
C PHE A 9 -6.14 11.23 3.70
N MET A 10 -4.81 11.19 3.80
CA MET A 10 -3.87 11.50 2.71
C MET A 10 -3.35 10.22 2.02
N GLY A 11 -4.17 9.18 1.96
CA GLY A 11 -3.77 7.86 1.44
C GLY A 11 -3.15 7.92 0.05
N ALA A 12 -3.76 8.65 -0.89
CA ALA A 12 -3.24 8.80 -2.25
C ALA A 12 -1.84 9.44 -2.26
N SER A 13 -1.63 10.47 -1.47
CA SER A 13 -0.33 11.15 -1.43
C SER A 13 0.75 10.28 -0.81
N VAL A 14 0.44 9.56 0.28
CA VAL A 14 1.37 8.61 0.91
C VAL A 14 1.75 7.49 -0.06
N LEU A 15 0.76 6.89 -0.73
CA LEU A 15 1.02 5.84 -1.73
C LEU A 15 1.82 6.37 -2.92
N THR A 16 1.50 7.57 -3.42
CA THR A 16 2.26 8.20 -4.51
C THR A 16 3.73 8.36 -4.14
N GLU A 17 4.01 8.82 -2.93
CA GLU A 17 5.38 8.98 -2.46
C GLU A 17 6.08 7.64 -2.19
N TYR A 18 5.35 6.62 -1.75
CA TYR A 18 5.85 5.25 -1.62
C TYR A 18 6.28 4.66 -2.97
N PHE A 19 5.44 4.78 -4.00
CA PHE A 19 5.73 4.25 -5.34
C PHE A 19 6.79 5.03 -6.12
N LYS A 20 7.07 6.30 -5.77
CA LYS A 20 8.28 7.00 -6.25
C LYS A 20 9.56 6.36 -5.73
N GLY A 21 9.48 5.58 -4.65
CA GLY A 21 10.59 4.91 -4.03
C GLY A 21 11.45 5.82 -3.14
N PRO A 22 12.50 5.23 -2.53
CA PRO A 22 13.42 5.95 -1.69
C PRO A 22 14.15 7.05 -2.48
N GLY A 23 14.31 8.22 -1.85
CA GLY A 23 15.15 9.29 -2.41
C GLY A 23 16.62 8.87 -2.48
N ALA A 24 17.45 9.68 -3.17
CA ALA A 24 18.87 9.38 -3.36
C ALA A 24 19.61 9.09 -2.04
N THR A 25 19.35 9.86 -0.98
CA THR A 25 19.95 9.62 0.34
C THR A 25 19.48 8.29 0.96
N GLU A 26 18.18 7.99 0.90
CA GLU A 26 17.64 6.74 1.45
C GLU A 26 18.20 5.51 0.72
N TYR A 27 18.37 5.62 -0.60
CA TYR A 27 18.90 4.54 -1.43
C TYR A 27 20.41 4.33 -1.28
N TYR A 28 21.20 5.41 -1.36
CA TYR A 28 22.67 5.35 -1.40
C TYR A 28 23.32 5.45 -0.01
N THR A 29 22.69 6.11 0.96
CA THR A 29 23.26 6.34 2.29
C THR A 29 22.70 5.36 3.32
N TYR A 30 21.38 5.11 3.30
CA TYR A 30 20.73 4.22 4.29
C TYR A 30 20.49 2.80 3.77
N GLY A 31 20.72 2.55 2.47
CA GLY A 31 20.54 1.23 1.87
C GLY A 31 19.09 0.76 1.81
N TRP A 32 18.12 1.66 1.96
CA TRP A 32 16.70 1.31 1.93
C TRP A 32 16.30 0.86 0.53
N ARG A 33 15.42 -0.15 0.50
CA ARG A 33 14.86 -0.73 -0.72
C ARG A 33 13.35 -0.77 -0.56
N SER A 34 12.64 -0.19 -1.51
CA SER A 34 11.19 -0.34 -1.60
C SER A 34 10.84 -1.72 -2.13
N ILE A 35 9.82 -2.32 -1.54
CA ILE A 35 9.33 -3.63 -1.92
C ILE A 35 8.05 -3.43 -2.72
N TYR A 36 8.04 -3.98 -3.93
CA TYR A 36 6.95 -3.78 -4.87
C TYR A 36 6.21 -5.06 -5.25
N ASN A 37 6.84 -6.24 -5.14
CA ASN A 37 6.24 -7.54 -5.51
C ASN A 37 5.57 -7.52 -6.91
N GLY A 38 6.20 -6.87 -7.90
CA GLY A 38 5.70 -6.73 -9.27
C GLY A 38 4.68 -5.61 -9.51
N PHE A 39 4.17 -4.95 -8.46
CA PHE A 39 3.28 -3.80 -8.60
C PHE A 39 4.06 -2.54 -8.99
N THR A 40 3.56 -1.82 -9.98
CA THR A 40 4.17 -0.58 -10.49
C THR A 40 3.51 0.68 -9.93
N GLY A 41 2.37 0.53 -9.25
CA GLY A 41 1.60 1.65 -8.74
C GLY A 41 0.28 1.21 -8.12
N TYR A 42 -0.64 2.18 -8.06
CA TYR A 42 -2.01 1.98 -7.65
C TYR A 42 -2.94 2.78 -8.58
N SER A 43 -4.11 2.25 -8.88
CA SER A 43 -5.13 2.90 -9.73
C SER A 43 -6.04 3.78 -8.89
N LYS A 44 -6.36 3.34 -7.66
CA LYS A 44 -7.32 4.02 -6.78
C LYS A 44 -6.99 3.75 -5.32
N VAL A 45 -7.22 4.76 -4.49
CA VAL A 45 -7.31 4.60 -3.03
C VAL A 45 -8.49 5.39 -2.51
N GLU A 46 -9.29 4.77 -1.67
CA GLU A 46 -10.48 5.38 -1.10
C GLU A 46 -10.67 4.96 0.35
N LEU A 47 -11.29 5.85 1.14
CA LEU A 47 -11.68 5.57 2.51
C LEU A 47 -13.20 5.47 2.57
N ILE A 48 -13.70 4.29 2.91
CA ILE A 48 -15.14 4.03 3.08
C ILE A 48 -15.37 3.71 4.55
N GLY A 49 -16.02 4.63 5.27
CA GLY A 49 -16.12 4.54 6.73
C GLY A 49 -14.74 4.58 7.38
N ALA A 50 -14.34 3.49 8.04
CA ALA A 50 -13.02 3.30 8.65
C ALA A 50 -12.10 2.35 7.85
N THR A 51 -12.48 2.01 6.61
CA THR A 51 -11.79 1.03 5.78
C THR A 51 -11.09 1.72 4.61
N ALA A 52 -9.76 1.65 4.57
CA ALA A 52 -8.97 2.11 3.43
C ALA A 52 -8.87 1.00 2.39
N ARG A 53 -9.35 1.26 1.16
CA ARG A 53 -9.25 0.34 0.02
C ARG A 53 -8.19 0.84 -0.95
N VAL A 54 -7.27 -0.02 -1.34
CA VAL A 54 -6.17 0.27 -2.26
C VAL A 54 -6.25 -0.71 -3.43
N TYR A 55 -6.27 -0.18 -4.65
CA TYR A 55 -6.29 -0.96 -5.87
C TYR A 55 -4.92 -0.84 -6.54
N LEU A 56 -4.15 -1.93 -6.55
CA LEU A 56 -2.80 -1.94 -7.09
C LEU A 56 -2.83 -2.08 -8.62
N THR A 57 -1.76 -1.60 -9.26
CA THR A 57 -1.52 -1.77 -10.70
C THR A 57 -0.16 -2.43 -10.92
N GLY A 58 -0.04 -3.20 -11.99
CA GLY A 58 1.13 -4.00 -12.30
C GLY A 58 0.74 -5.46 -12.47
N VAL A 59 1.70 -6.35 -12.31
CA VAL A 59 1.44 -7.79 -12.31
C VAL A 59 2.02 -8.34 -11.02
N CYS A 60 1.22 -9.08 -10.27
CA CYS A 60 1.69 -9.62 -9.01
C CYS A 60 2.83 -10.63 -9.26
N ALA A 61 4.01 -10.29 -8.76
CA ALA A 61 5.22 -11.12 -8.84
C ALA A 61 5.88 -11.12 -7.45
N PRO A 62 5.43 -12.00 -6.54
CA PRO A 62 5.98 -12.05 -5.20
C PRO A 62 7.42 -12.60 -5.24
N ASP A 63 8.40 -11.73 -5.05
CA ASP A 63 9.82 -12.13 -4.94
C ASP A 63 10.13 -12.83 -3.60
N ARG A 64 9.25 -12.66 -2.61
CA ARG A 64 9.36 -13.20 -1.25
C ARG A 64 7.98 -13.43 -0.65
N THR A 65 7.90 -14.41 0.23
CA THR A 65 6.67 -14.78 0.96
C THR A 65 6.62 -14.17 2.36
N ASP A 66 7.75 -13.99 3.04
CA ASP A 66 7.78 -13.54 4.44
C ASP A 66 7.39 -12.05 4.64
N PHE A 67 7.72 -11.20 3.69
CA PHE A 67 7.44 -9.76 3.76
C PHE A 67 7.12 -9.19 2.39
N THR A 68 5.92 -8.62 2.25
CA THR A 68 5.42 -8.09 0.98
C THR A 68 5.07 -6.61 1.08
N ILE A 69 4.82 -6.00 -0.07
CA ILE A 69 4.31 -4.63 -0.20
C ILE A 69 3.07 -4.43 0.69
N ALA A 70 2.25 -5.47 0.89
CA ALA A 70 1.05 -5.39 1.72
C ALA A 70 1.35 -4.97 3.17
N ASN A 71 2.46 -5.42 3.76
CA ASN A 71 2.87 -5.05 5.11
C ASN A 71 3.16 -3.54 5.18
N LEU A 72 3.93 -3.03 4.21
CA LEU A 72 4.31 -1.62 4.17
C LEU A 72 3.11 -0.72 3.86
N LEU A 73 2.22 -1.11 2.95
CA LEU A 73 1.02 -0.34 2.65
C LEU A 73 0.06 -0.29 3.84
N THR A 74 -0.10 -1.40 4.55
CA THR A 74 -0.93 -1.45 5.75
C THR A 74 -0.40 -0.50 6.82
N LEU A 75 0.91 -0.51 7.09
CA LEU A 75 1.52 0.42 8.05
C LEU A 75 1.37 1.89 7.62
N ASN A 76 1.60 2.19 6.35
CA ASN A 76 1.45 3.54 5.79
C ASN A 76 0.02 4.08 5.89
N LEU A 77 -1.00 3.23 5.83
CA LEU A 77 -2.39 3.66 5.91
C LEU A 77 -2.92 3.67 7.35
N LYS A 78 -2.45 2.75 8.21
CA LYS A 78 -2.80 2.73 9.63
C LYS A 78 -2.16 3.84 10.47
N GLN A 79 -1.24 4.63 9.90
CA GLN A 79 -0.78 5.86 10.55
C GLN A 79 -1.91 6.90 10.70
N PHE A 80 -2.98 6.78 9.89
CA PHE A 80 -4.15 7.64 10.00
C PHE A 80 -5.12 7.04 11.02
N PRO A 81 -5.45 7.73 12.13
CA PRO A 81 -6.28 7.17 13.21
C PRO A 81 -7.71 6.78 12.78
N ILE A 82 -8.19 7.35 11.67
CA ILE A 82 -9.50 7.03 11.07
C ILE A 82 -9.52 5.65 10.38
N VAL A 83 -8.36 5.10 10.04
CA VAL A 83 -8.22 3.82 9.33
C VAL A 83 -8.13 2.68 10.36
N GLN A 84 -9.18 1.89 10.45
CA GLN A 84 -9.22 0.67 11.25
C GLN A 84 -8.79 -0.55 10.44
N PHE A 85 -9.24 -0.63 9.18
CA PHE A 85 -8.99 -1.76 8.30
C PHE A 85 -8.38 -1.31 6.97
N VAL A 86 -7.44 -2.10 6.46
CA VAL A 86 -6.82 -1.89 5.15
C VAL A 86 -7.15 -3.06 4.24
N LYS A 87 -7.66 -2.75 3.04
CA LYS A 87 -8.01 -3.70 1.99
C LYS A 87 -7.14 -3.43 0.79
N ILE A 88 -6.30 -4.39 0.46
CA ILE A 88 -5.41 -4.32 -0.70
C ILE A 88 -5.99 -5.23 -1.76
N PHE A 89 -6.21 -4.65 -2.94
CA PHE A 89 -6.68 -5.34 -4.13
C PHE A 89 -5.54 -5.42 -5.13
N ASP A 90 -5.41 -6.56 -5.80
CA ASP A 90 -4.46 -6.75 -6.89
C ASP A 90 -4.90 -6.05 -8.20
N GLU A 91 -4.16 -6.29 -9.29
CA GLU A 91 -4.45 -5.76 -10.62
C GLU A 91 -5.81 -6.20 -11.19
N ASN A 92 -6.36 -7.31 -10.69
CA ASN A 92 -7.66 -7.85 -11.08
C ASN A 92 -8.80 -7.39 -10.16
N GLY A 93 -8.49 -6.57 -9.14
CA GLY A 93 -9.46 -6.15 -8.15
C GLY A 93 -9.84 -7.25 -7.15
N ALA A 94 -8.97 -8.25 -6.94
CA ALA A 94 -9.21 -9.36 -6.01
C ALA A 94 -8.51 -9.13 -4.66
N THR A 95 -9.17 -9.58 -3.59
CA THR A 95 -8.65 -9.61 -2.21
C THR A 95 -9.37 -10.73 -1.43
N GLU A 96 -8.78 -11.28 -0.37
CA GLU A 96 -9.38 -12.42 0.35
C GLU A 96 -10.73 -12.07 1.02
N PHE A 97 -10.79 -10.93 1.72
CA PHE A 97 -11.94 -10.49 2.49
C PHE A 97 -12.36 -9.08 2.07
N PRO A 98 -13.05 -8.89 0.92
CA PRO A 98 -13.37 -7.55 0.40
C PRO A 98 -14.27 -6.73 1.33
N ASP A 99 -15.13 -7.41 2.11
CA ASP A 99 -16.14 -6.79 2.99
C ASP A 99 -16.01 -7.20 4.47
N GLY A 100 -15.00 -8.00 4.82
CA GLY A 100 -14.79 -8.45 6.20
C GLY A 100 -14.27 -7.33 7.12
N ALA A 101 -14.52 -7.41 8.43
CA ALA A 101 -13.98 -6.48 9.44
C ALA A 101 -12.55 -6.86 9.88
N VAL A 102 -11.66 -7.05 8.90
CA VAL A 102 -10.25 -7.44 9.08
C VAL A 102 -9.38 -6.77 8.01
N ASP A 103 -8.06 -6.73 8.17
CA ASP A 103 -7.21 -6.37 7.03
C ASP A 103 -7.28 -7.47 5.97
N SER A 104 -7.10 -7.12 4.70
CA SER A 104 -7.19 -8.06 3.59
C SER A 104 -6.12 -7.78 2.55
N ILE A 105 -5.54 -8.85 2.03
CA ILE A 105 -4.52 -8.84 0.99
C ILE A 105 -4.96 -9.77 -0.15
N PRO A 106 -4.46 -9.58 -1.38
CA PRO A 106 -4.69 -10.54 -2.45
C PRO A 106 -3.91 -11.83 -2.19
N LEU A 107 -4.43 -12.96 -2.68
CA LEU A 107 -3.80 -14.28 -2.53
C LEU A 107 -2.37 -14.31 -3.04
N CYS A 108 -2.06 -13.52 -4.06
CA CYS A 108 -0.72 -13.46 -4.64
C CYS A 108 0.33 -12.80 -3.72
N LEU A 109 -0.11 -12.01 -2.73
CA LEU A 109 0.75 -11.36 -1.72
C LEU A 109 0.74 -12.10 -0.38
N LYS A 110 0.08 -13.26 -0.33
CA LYS A 110 0.03 -14.09 0.86
C LYS A 110 1.40 -14.78 1.07
N PRO A 111 1.94 -14.76 2.30
CA PRO A 111 3.08 -15.57 2.69
C PRO A 111 2.88 -17.07 2.51
#